data_AF-A0A4C1T213-F1
#
_entry.id   AF-A0A4C1T213-F1
#
_cell.length_a   1.000
_cell.length_b   1.000
_cell.length_c   1.000
_cell.angle_alpha   90.00
_cell.angle_beta   90.00
_cell.angle_gamma   90.00
#
_symmetry.space_group_name_H-M   'P 1'
#
loop_
_entity.id
_entity.type
_entity.pdbx_description
1 polymer ?
#
loop_
_entity_poly.entity_id
_entity_poly.type
_entity_poly.pdbx_seq_one_letter_code
_entity_poly.pdbx_strand_id
1 'polypeptide(L)'
;MKKRKYDESYISFGFVDSNGSPLCMLCSKLLPNSSIAPAKLRRHLETVHPEYKDKNKGFFVRKKEQLLESQKNMMHVTQTVNENSTEASYLVSYRIAHYR
;
A
#
# COMPACT_ATOMS: atom_id res chain seq x y z
N MET A 1 23.13 11.23 -10.17
CA MET A 1 22.29 11.28 -8.95
C MET A 1 22.26 9.89 -8.32
N LYS A 2 22.84 9.68 -7.13
CA LYS A 2 22.75 8.38 -6.41
C LYS A 2 21.30 8.18 -5.97
N LYS A 3 20.58 7.22 -6.57
CA LYS A 3 19.30 6.74 -6.02
C LYS A 3 19.62 6.14 -4.65
N ARG A 4 19.18 6.77 -3.57
CA ARG A 4 19.25 6.16 -2.24
C ARG A 4 18.28 4.97 -2.28
N LYS A 5 18.80 3.77 -2.03
CA LYS A 5 17.97 2.59 -1.88
C LYS A 5 17.22 2.69 -0.54
N TYR A 6 16.00 2.20 -0.52
CA TYR A 6 15.24 2.04 0.72
C TYR A 6 15.98 1.09 1.66
N ASP A 7 16.02 1.44 2.94
CA ASP A 7 16.62 0.60 3.98
C ASP A 7 15.50 0.06 4.88
N GLU A 8 15.54 -1.23 5.18
CA GLU A 8 14.50 -1.86 6.02
C GLU A 8 14.43 -1.27 7.43
N SER A 9 15.50 -0.65 7.92
CA SER A 9 15.48 0.10 9.18
C SER A 9 14.47 1.24 9.17
N TYR A 10 14.07 1.77 8.01
CA TYR A 10 13.09 2.86 7.89
C TYR A 10 11.68 2.46 8.30
N ILE A 11 11.42 1.17 8.49
CA ILE A 11 10.20 0.69 9.12
C ILE A 11 10.01 1.28 10.53
N SER A 12 11.11 1.58 11.24
CA SER A 12 11.07 2.23 12.56
C SER A 12 10.53 3.66 12.52
N PHE A 13 10.52 4.29 11.35
CA PHE A 13 9.92 5.61 11.13
C PHE A 13 8.48 5.52 10.60
N GLY A 14 7.92 4.31 10.45
CA GLY A 14 6.57 4.11 9.95
C GLY A 14 6.43 4.16 8.43
N PHE A 15 7.50 3.90 7.69
CA PHE A 15 7.49 3.91 6.22
C PHE A 15 7.77 2.52 5.62
N VAL A 16 7.34 2.33 4.38
CA VAL A 16 7.67 1.20 3.51
C VAL A 16 8.04 1.70 2.12
N ASP A 17 8.82 0.91 1.36
CA ASP A 17 9.05 1.22 -0.05
C ASP A 17 7.80 0.90 -0.87
N SER A 18 7.39 1.86 -1.70
CA SER A 18 6.40 1.66 -2.74
C SER A 18 7.03 2.09 -4.06
N ASN A 19 7.62 1.12 -4.76
CA ASN A 19 8.27 1.29 -6.06
C ASN A 19 9.34 2.41 -6.08
N GLY A 20 10.20 2.46 -5.05
CA GLY A 20 11.26 3.46 -4.91
C GLY A 20 10.81 4.80 -4.32
N SER A 21 9.59 4.88 -3.79
CA SER A 21 9.08 6.04 -3.06
C SER A 21 8.59 5.65 -1.66
N PRO A 22 8.93 6.41 -0.60
CA PRO A 22 8.51 6.08 0.75
C PRO A 22 7.00 6.31 0.95
N LEU A 23 6.28 5.25 1.33
CA LEU A 23 4.86 5.27 1.68
C LEU A 23 4.69 5.23 3.20
N CYS A 24 3.92 6.16 3.76
CA CYS A 24 3.61 6.18 5.18
C CYS A 24 2.56 5.09 5.51
N MET A 25 2.84 4.25 6.51
CA MET A 25 1.93 3.17 6.94
C MET A 25 0.75 3.65 7.80
N LEU A 26 0.81 4.88 8.30
CA LEU A 26 -0.21 5.43 9.20
C LEU A 26 -1.30 6.19 8.44
N CYS A 27 -0.93 6.97 7.43
CA CYS A 27 -1.86 7.75 6.60
C CYS A 27 -1.90 7.33 5.13
N SER A 28 -1.17 6.29 4.72
CA SER A 28 -1.06 5.84 3.32
C SER A 28 -0.60 6.93 2.35
N LYS A 29 0.11 7.95 2.85
CA LYS A 29 0.63 9.06 2.03
C LYS A 29 1.94 8.64 1.37
N LEU A 30 1.99 8.76 0.04
CA LEU A 30 3.22 8.58 -0.73
C LEU A 30 4.05 9.86 -0.70
N LEU A 31 5.31 9.76 -0.28
CA LEU A 31 6.25 10.87 -0.24
C LEU A 31 7.17 10.79 -1.46
N PRO A 32 7.66 11.94 -1.98
CA PRO A 32 8.59 11.94 -3.10
C PRO A 32 9.91 11.26 -2.70
N ASN A 33 10.59 10.60 -3.65
CA ASN A 33 11.86 9.89 -3.41
C ASN A 33 12.95 10.77 -2.76
N SER A 34 12.93 12.10 -3.00
CA SER A 34 13.80 13.06 -2.31
C SER A 34 13.59 13.12 -0.79
N SER A 35 12.53 12.50 -0.27
CA SER A 35 12.15 12.39 1.13
C SER A 35 12.60 11.10 1.81
N ILE A 36 13.31 10.22 1.11
CA ILE A 36 13.84 8.97 1.69
C ILE A 36 14.94 9.20 2.74
N ALA A 37 15.38 10.45 2.93
CA ALA A 37 16.32 10.80 3.99
C ALA A 37 15.68 10.54 5.37
N PRO A 38 16.36 9.81 6.29
CA PRO A 38 15.81 9.47 7.61
C PRO A 38 15.26 10.66 8.39
N ALA A 39 15.95 11.80 8.34
CA ALA A 39 15.52 13.03 8.99
C ALA A 39 14.16 13.54 8.48
N LYS A 40 13.86 13.37 7.19
CA LYS A 40 12.57 13.77 6.60
C LYS A 40 11.45 12.81 6.96
N LEU A 41 11.73 11.51 6.97
CA LEU A 41 10.79 10.47 7.42
C LEU A 41 10.44 10.67 8.90
N ARG A 42 11.46 10.88 9.75
CA ARG A 42 11.25 11.17 11.18
C ARG A 42 10.45 12.45 11.39
N ARG A 43 10.79 13.54 10.69
CA ARG A 43 10.01 14.79 10.76
C ARG A 43 8.55 14.56 10.41
N HIS A 44 8.25 13.81 9.34
CA HIS A 44 6.88 13.49 8.98
C HIS A 44 6.15 12.76 10.11
N LEU A 45 6.77 11.72 10.70
CA LEU A 45 6.21 10.99 11.85
C LEU A 45 5.92 11.94 13.01
N GLU A 46 6.89 12.77 13.41
CA GLU A 46 6.74 13.67 14.56
C GLU A 46 5.69 14.76 14.34
N THR A 47 5.56 15.31 13.12
CA THR A 47 4.64 16.42 12.84
C THR A 47 3.23 15.98 12.46
N VAL A 48 3.10 14.88 11.71
CA VAL A 48 1.81 14.41 11.18
C VAL A 48 1.19 13.37 12.13
N HIS A 49 2.04 12.62 12.84
CA HIS A 49 1.67 11.47 13.64
C HIS A 49 2.32 11.51 15.04
N PRO A 50 2.18 12.62 15.80
CA PRO A 50 2.86 12.79 17.08
C PRO A 50 2.52 11.71 18.11
N GLU A 51 1.34 11.11 18.02
CA GLU A 51 0.89 10.00 18.87
C GLU A 51 1.69 8.68 18.66
N TYR A 52 2.37 8.56 17.51
CA TYR A 52 3.14 7.37 17.13
C TYR A 52 4.66 7.57 17.23
N LYS A 53 5.14 8.76 17.59
CA LYS A 53 6.58 9.10 17.59
C LYS A 53 7.41 8.22 18.55
N ASP A 54 6.83 7.82 19.67
CA ASP A 54 7.49 7.03 20.72
C ASP A 54 7.22 5.52 20.57
N LYS A 55 6.53 5.09 19.51
CA LYS A 55 6.24 3.68 19.27
C LYS A 55 7.51 2.96 18.82
N ASN A 56 7.70 1.75 19.33
CA ASN A 56 8.85 0.94 18.96
C ASN A 56 8.70 0.32 17.55
N LYS A 57 9.80 -0.22 17.02
CA LYS A 57 9.84 -0.90 15.72
C LYS A 57 8.79 -2.02 15.60
N GLY A 58 8.53 -2.76 16.67
CA GLY A 58 7.56 -3.87 16.68
C GLY A 58 6.14 -3.41 16.36
N PHE A 59 5.73 -2.23 16.82
CA PHE A 59 4.45 -1.63 16.45
C PHE A 59 4.34 -1.42 14.94
N PHE A 60 5.37 -0.82 14.33
CA PHE A 60 5.39 -0.54 12.89
C PHE A 60 5.50 -1.80 12.03
N VAL A 61 6.22 -2.83 12.49
CA VAL A 61 6.24 -4.15 11.83
C VAL A 61 4.84 -4.74 11.77
N ARG A 62 4.10 -4.76 12.89
CA ARG A 62 2.71 -5.27 12.90
C ARG A 62 1.80 -4.45 11.99
N LYS A 63 2.00 -3.13 11.92
CA LYS A 63 1.24 -2.25 11.02
C LYS A 63 1.54 -2.54 9.54
N LYS A 64 2.79 -2.84 9.18
CA LYS A 64 3.19 -3.28 7.84
C LYS A 64 2.43 -4.55 7.44
N GLU A 65 2.42 -5.55 8.30
CA GLU A 65 1.72 -6.82 8.02
C GLU A 65 0.22 -6.60 7.79
N GLN A 66 -0.43 -5.75 8.60
CA GLN A 66 -1.83 -5.39 8.40
C GLN A 66 -2.09 -4.72 7.05
N LEU A 67 -1.19 -3.83 6.60
CA LEU A 67 -1.31 -3.18 5.29
C LEU A 67 -1.12 -4.16 4.13
N LEU A 68 -0.19 -5.11 4.25
CA LEU A 68 0.01 -6.15 3.24
C LEU A 68 -1.21 -7.06 3.17
N GLU A 69 -1.76 -7.46 4.31
CA GLU A 69 -2.94 -8.30 4.38
C GLU A 69 -4.19 -7.60 3.83
N SER A 70 -4.37 -6.31 4.15
CA SER A 70 -5.44 -5.51 3.56
C SER A 70 -5.33 -5.42 2.03
N GLN A 71 -4.12 -5.29 1.48
CA GLN A 71 -3.91 -5.25 0.03
C GLN A 71 -4.24 -6.59 -0.64
N LYS A 72 -3.86 -7.72 -0.02
CA LYS A 72 -4.24 -9.06 -0.53
C LYS A 72 -5.76 -9.24 -0.54
N ASN A 73 -6.44 -8.86 0.54
CA ASN A 73 -7.89 -8.98 0.63
C ASN A 73 -8.61 -8.12 -0.42
N MET A 74 -8.13 -6.91 -0.69
CA MET A 74 -8.65 -6.09 -1.79
C MET A 74 -8.47 -6.76 -3.15
N MET A 75 -7.31 -7.36 -3.41
CA MET A 75 -7.04 -8.07 -4.66
C MET A 75 -7.95 -9.30 -4.85
N HIS A 76 -8.27 -10.02 -3.78
CA HIS A 76 -9.24 -11.13 -3.83
C HIS A 76 -10.64 -10.65 -4.17
N VAL A 77 -11.11 -9.55 -3.57
CA VAL A 77 -12.43 -8.97 -3.88
C VAL A 77 -12.54 -8.49 -5.32
N THR A 78 -11.49 -7.90 -5.88
CA THR A 78 -11.52 -7.45 -7.28
C THR A 78 -11.51 -8.61 -8.29
N GLN A 79 -10.86 -9.73 -7.96
CA GLN A 79 -10.87 -10.92 -8.81
C GLN A 79 -12.26 -11.56 -8.86
N THR A 80 -12.90 -11.75 -7.70
CA THR A 80 -14.24 -12.37 -7.65
C THR A 80 -15.31 -11.51 -8.32
N VAL A 81 -15.22 -10.19 -8.22
CA VAL A 81 -16.14 -9.27 -8.93
C VAL A 81 -15.90 -9.32 -10.45
N ASN A 82 -14.65 -9.37 -10.89
CA ASN A 82 -14.31 -9.44 -12.30
C ASN A 82 -14.69 -10.78 -12.95
N GLU A 83 -14.47 -11.90 -12.26
CA GLU A 83 -14.88 -13.24 -12.73
C GLU A 83 -16.40 -13.32 -12.91
N ASN A 84 -17.17 -12.88 -11.91
CA ASN A 84 -18.63 -12.87 -11.98
C ASN A 84 -19.16 -11.92 -13.07
N SER A 85 -18.53 -10.76 -13.26
CA SER A 85 -18.92 -9.79 -14.30
C SER A 85 -18.61 -10.31 -15.71
N THR A 86 -17.50 -11.04 -15.87
CA THR A 86 -17.09 -11.61 -17.17
C THR A 86 -18.00 -12.76 -17.57
N GLU A 87 -18.36 -13.63 -16.62
CA GLU A 87 -19.32 -14.72 -16.84
C GLU A 87 -20.70 -14.19 -17.21
N ALA A 88 -21.22 -13.20 -16.47
CA ALA A 88 -22.51 -12.59 -16.77
C ALA A 88 -22.54 -11.93 -18.16
N SER A 89 -21.48 -11.20 -18.52
CA SER A 89 -21.37 -10.54 -19.84
C SER A 89 -21.30 -11.56 -20.99
N TYR A 90 -20.62 -12.69 -20.77
CA TYR A 90 -20.56 -13.80 -21.72
C TYR A 90 -21.92 -14.47 -21.90
N LEU A 91 -22.63 -14.78 -20.81
CA LEU A 91 -23.97 -15.40 -20.87
C LEU A 91 -25.01 -14.50 -21.54
N VAL A 92 -24.95 -13.18 -21.30
CA VAL A 92 -25.82 -12.20 -21.98
C VAL A 92 -25.51 -12.17 -23.48
N SER A 93 -24.24 -12.09 -23.86
CA SER A 93 -23.82 -12.07 -25.27
C SER A 93 -24.20 -13.36 -26.00
N TYR A 94 -24.02 -14.51 -25.35
CA TYR A 94 -24.41 -15.82 -25.88
C TYR A 94 -25.92 -15.91 -26.12
N ARG A 95 -26.75 -15.45 -25.16
CA ARG A 95 -28.22 -15.42 -25.34
C ARG A 95 -28.65 -14.55 -26.52
N ILE A 96 -28.00 -13.40 -26.73
CA ILE A 96 -28.31 -12.51 -27.86
C ILE A 96 -27.92 -13.15 -29.19
N ALA A 97 -26.78 -13.84 -29.25
CA ALA A 97 -26.29 -14.49 -30.47
C ALA A 97 -27.15 -15.68 -30.93
N HIS A 98 -27.82 -16.37 -30.00
CA HIS A 98 -28.67 -17.53 -30.29
C HIS A 98 -30.15 -17.18 -30.56
N TYR A 99 -30.53 -15.90 -30.55
CA TYR A 99 -31.84 -15.40 -30.99
C TYR A 99 -31.76 -14.84 -32.42
N ARG A 100 -31.43 -15.69 -33.40
CA ARG A 100 -31.63 -15.38 -34.82
C ARG A 100 -32.04 -16.61 -35.61
#